data_AF-E1JTX6-F1
#
_entry.id   AF-E1JTX6-F1
#
_cell.length_a   1.000
_cell.length_b   1.000
_cell.length_c   1.000
_cell.angle_alpha   90.00
_cell.angle_beta   90.00
_cell.angle_gamma   90.00
#
_symmetry.space_group_name_H-M   'P 1'
#
loop_
_entity.id
_entity.type
_entity.pdbx_description
1 polymer ?
#
loop_
_entity_poly.entity_id
_entity_poly.type
_entity_poly.pdbx_seq_one_letter_code
_entity_poly.pdbx_strand_id
1 'polypeptide(L)'
;MAEKKWLTEDKLALILGLVLFGLSLFNFGGVDPLGWAVKSNVWLEPGQMFSAATGAYKGMSGVLSLILTWIFVTVMLAFGIRALGGDAKRFMVSFTLVFFIGFFCFAIGHYAVVAATPNQLAKYNLKWAMGLTGEAGFIVALLVGIFIGNFMPGLAEKLKPALRPEMFVKIAIVILGAELGVKSVDALGLASAVIFRGLCAIVEAYLIYWALVYYISRKYFKFSREWAAPLASGISICGVSAAIATGGAIRARPIVPIMVSSLVVVFTCVEMLILPFVAQHWMYNEPMVAGAWMGLAVKSDGGAIASGVITDALVRAQAMAVDGVNYQPGWITMAATTIKIFIDVFIGVWAFVLAAIWCTMIECKPGQRMKLGAILDRFPRFVLGYVITFIIMLLLCAKGGDLLKMGKTAIGDTGPFRAIFFVLTFFTIGVVSNFKKLWDEGIGRLALVYIVSLFGFIIWIGLFISWLFFHGVKPPLAS
;
A
#
# COMPACT_ATOMS: atom_id res chain seq x y z
N MET A 1 15.58 21.12 29.10
CA MET A 1 14.31 20.81 28.40
C MET A 1 14.59 20.89 26.91
N ALA A 2 14.50 19.79 26.16
CA ALA A 2 14.67 19.86 24.70
C ALA A 2 13.49 20.66 24.11
N GLU A 3 13.77 21.75 23.38
CA GLU A 3 12.77 22.53 22.68
C GLU A 3 11.88 21.61 21.84
N LYS A 4 10.58 21.59 22.12
CA LYS A 4 9.59 20.94 21.24
C LYS A 4 9.55 21.71 19.93
N LYS A 5 10.37 21.32 18.95
CA LYS A 5 10.20 21.76 17.55
C LYS A 5 8.76 21.45 17.14
N TRP A 6 8.02 22.49 16.73
CA TRP A 6 6.61 22.36 16.34
C TRP A 6 6.44 21.46 15.11
N LEU A 7 7.43 21.45 14.21
CA LEU A 7 7.45 20.62 13.01
C LEU A 7 8.18 19.30 13.27
N THR A 8 7.46 18.19 13.12
CA THR A 8 7.98 16.82 13.16
C THR A 8 7.95 16.21 11.77
N GLU A 9 8.70 15.13 11.53
CA GLU A 9 8.67 14.39 10.26
C GLU A 9 7.25 13.92 9.91
N ASP A 10 6.47 13.53 10.92
CA ASP A 10 5.06 13.14 10.79
C ASP A 10 4.16 14.27 10.27
N LYS A 11 4.29 15.47 10.85
CA LYS A 11 3.54 16.65 10.41
C LYS A 11 4.00 17.13 9.04
N LEU A 12 5.29 17.05 8.76
CA LEU A 12 5.83 17.40 7.45
C LEU A 12 5.25 16.46 6.39
N ALA A 13 5.27 15.15 6.61
CA ALA A 13 4.70 14.17 5.69
C ALA A 13 3.20 14.44 5.43
N LEU A 14 2.44 14.78 6.49
CA LEU A 14 1.05 15.22 6.35
C LEU A 14 0.94 16.45 5.44
N ILE A 15 1.72 17.51 5.71
CA ILE A 15 1.68 18.76 4.93
C ILE A 15 2.00 18.48 3.47
N LEU A 16 3.08 17.74 3.18
CA LEU A 16 3.49 17.43 1.82
C LEU A 16 2.43 16.59 1.07
N GLY A 17 1.83 15.61 1.74
CA GLY A 17 0.71 14.85 1.17
C GLY A 17 -0.51 15.72 0.88
N LEU A 18 -0.87 16.62 1.80
CA LEU A 18 -1.99 17.56 1.62
C LEU A 18 -1.71 18.61 0.53
N VAL A 19 -0.45 19.01 0.32
CA VAL A 19 -0.07 19.89 -0.79
C VAL A 19 -0.30 19.20 -2.13
N LEU A 20 0.15 17.95 -2.30
CA LEU A 20 -0.09 17.19 -3.53
C LEU A 20 -1.58 16.95 -3.76
N PHE A 21 -2.32 16.62 -2.70
CA PHE A 21 -3.77 16.50 -2.77
C PHE A 21 -4.45 17.82 -3.16
N GLY A 22 -4.09 18.93 -2.52
CA GLY A 22 -4.63 20.25 -2.83
C GLY A 22 -4.36 20.67 -4.27
N LEU A 23 -3.16 20.38 -4.79
CA LEU A 23 -2.84 20.58 -6.20
C LEU A 23 -3.72 19.72 -7.11
N SER A 24 -4.03 18.49 -6.74
CA SER A 24 -4.93 17.63 -7.54
C SER A 24 -6.38 18.13 -7.59
N LEU A 25 -6.84 18.87 -6.58
CA LEU A 25 -8.21 19.40 -6.53
C LEU A 25 -8.46 20.48 -7.60
N PHE A 26 -7.42 21.08 -8.17
CA PHE A 26 -7.57 22.02 -9.28
C PHE A 26 -8.19 21.36 -10.53
N ASN A 27 -8.19 20.03 -10.64
CA ASN A 27 -8.89 19.30 -11.70
C ASN A 27 -10.40 19.52 -11.68
N PHE A 28 -11.00 19.76 -10.50
CA PHE A 28 -12.41 20.13 -10.41
C PHE A 28 -12.70 21.52 -10.98
N GLY A 29 -11.66 22.36 -11.11
CA GLY A 29 -11.69 23.64 -11.84
C GLY A 29 -11.18 23.53 -13.28
N GLY A 30 -10.92 22.33 -13.81
CA GLY A 30 -10.44 22.11 -15.17
C GLY A 30 -8.95 22.37 -15.39
N VAL A 31 -8.17 22.58 -14.32
CA VAL A 31 -6.72 22.76 -14.39
C VAL A 31 -6.04 21.48 -13.89
N ASP A 32 -5.15 20.91 -14.69
CA ASP A 32 -4.37 19.71 -14.36
C ASP A 32 -2.91 20.14 -14.04
N PRO A 33 -2.56 20.46 -12.78
CA PRO A 33 -1.22 20.94 -12.44
C PRO A 33 -0.19 19.83 -12.19
N LEU A 34 -0.59 18.56 -12.20
CA LEU A 34 0.23 17.43 -11.78
C LEU A 34 0.31 16.31 -12.83
N GLY A 35 -0.50 16.35 -13.87
CA GLY A 35 -0.61 15.33 -14.91
C GLY A 35 0.63 15.16 -15.77
N TRP A 36 1.60 16.08 -15.68
CA TRP A 36 2.93 15.96 -16.29
C TRP A 36 3.84 14.98 -15.54
N ALA A 37 3.45 14.53 -14.34
CA ALA A 37 4.21 13.59 -13.53
C ALA A 37 4.51 12.29 -14.28
N VAL A 38 5.66 11.69 -13.98
CA VAL A 38 6.10 10.46 -14.65
C VAL A 38 5.28 9.28 -14.21
N LYS A 39 4.67 8.62 -15.18
CA LYS A 39 4.02 7.32 -15.03
C LYS A 39 4.89 6.26 -15.70
N SER A 40 5.09 5.14 -15.00
CA SER A 40 5.67 3.94 -15.62
C SER A 40 4.57 3.16 -16.33
N ASN A 41 4.78 2.85 -17.61
CA ASN A 41 3.86 2.04 -18.41
C ASN A 41 4.38 0.62 -18.51
N VAL A 42 3.51 -0.35 -18.75
CA VAL A 42 3.96 -1.70 -19.12
C VAL A 42 4.63 -1.63 -20.50
N TRP A 43 5.89 -2.08 -20.59
CA TRP A 43 6.76 -1.82 -21.75
C TRP A 43 7.50 -3.08 -22.23
N LEU A 44 7.76 -3.15 -23.54
CA LEU A 44 8.73 -4.07 -24.14
C LEU A 44 9.96 -3.34 -24.66
N GLU A 45 9.74 -2.14 -25.20
CA GLU A 45 10.80 -1.27 -25.71
C GLU A 45 11.12 -0.17 -24.69
N PRO A 46 12.41 0.13 -24.46
CA PRO A 46 12.83 1.17 -23.53
C PRO A 46 12.16 2.54 -23.73
N GLY A 47 11.85 2.92 -24.98
CA GLY A 47 11.18 4.19 -25.29
C GLY A 47 9.75 4.32 -24.75
N GLN A 48 9.11 3.20 -24.40
CA GLN A 48 7.73 3.14 -23.90
C GLN A 48 7.66 3.16 -22.37
N MET A 49 8.81 3.06 -21.68
CA MET A 49 8.88 2.95 -20.22
C MET A 49 8.09 4.04 -19.50
N PHE A 50 8.19 5.27 -20.01
CA PHE A 50 7.69 6.45 -19.32
C PHE A 50 6.74 7.26 -20.19
N SER A 51 5.70 7.80 -19.56
CA SER A 51 4.85 8.84 -20.14
C SER A 51 4.44 9.84 -19.06
N ALA A 52 3.82 10.94 -19.46
CA ALA A 52 3.04 11.75 -18.55
C ALA A 52 1.87 10.94 -17.96
N ALA A 53 1.38 11.35 -16.79
CA ALA A 53 0.33 10.70 -16.03
C ALA A 53 -1.02 10.78 -16.73
N THR A 54 -1.34 11.96 -17.29
CA THR A 54 -2.63 12.23 -17.91
C THR A 54 -2.55 12.48 -19.41
N GLY A 55 -3.72 12.35 -20.05
CA GLY A 55 -3.89 12.65 -21.47
C GLY A 55 -3.70 14.13 -21.83
N ALA A 56 -3.73 15.05 -20.86
CA ALA A 56 -3.51 16.48 -21.09
C ALA A 56 -2.08 16.78 -21.55
N TYR A 57 -1.13 15.92 -21.19
CA TYR A 57 0.30 16.10 -21.45
C TYR A 57 0.88 15.11 -22.48
N LYS A 58 0.05 14.59 -23.40
CA LYS A 58 0.48 13.60 -24.42
C LYS A 58 1.67 14.03 -25.29
N GLY A 59 1.89 15.34 -25.46
CA GLY A 59 3.03 15.87 -26.21
C GLY A 59 4.36 15.89 -25.45
N MET A 60 4.35 15.60 -24.14
CA MET A 60 5.54 15.58 -23.29
C MET A 60 6.25 14.23 -23.40
N SER A 61 7.57 14.25 -23.59
CA SER A 61 8.35 13.01 -23.59
C SER A 61 8.40 12.40 -22.18
N GLY A 62 8.37 11.06 -22.09
CA GLY A 62 8.42 10.37 -20.80
C GLY A 62 9.68 10.67 -19.99
N VAL A 63 10.82 10.91 -20.66
CA VAL A 63 12.08 11.31 -20.03
C VAL A 63 11.97 12.71 -19.44
N LEU A 64 11.31 13.65 -20.13
CA LEU A 64 11.07 14.99 -19.58
C LEU A 64 10.16 14.91 -18.34
N SER A 65 9.08 14.12 -18.40
CA SER A 65 8.25 13.85 -17.22
C SER A 65 9.06 13.27 -16.05
N LEU A 66 9.99 12.33 -16.31
CA LEU A 66 10.86 11.75 -15.29
C LEU A 66 11.73 12.82 -14.62
N ILE A 67 12.41 13.65 -15.41
CA ILE A 67 13.30 14.70 -14.90
C ILE A 67 12.51 15.75 -14.11
N LEU A 68 11.38 16.22 -14.65
CA LEU A 68 10.53 17.19 -13.96
C LEU A 68 10.01 16.62 -12.64
N THR A 69 9.63 15.34 -12.62
CA THR A 69 9.11 14.69 -11.40
C THR A 69 10.21 14.56 -10.36
N TRP A 70 11.41 14.14 -10.80
CA TRP A 70 12.58 14.11 -9.94
C TRP A 70 12.89 15.49 -9.34
N ILE A 71 12.93 16.55 -10.15
CA ILE A 71 13.20 17.92 -9.68
C ILE A 71 12.15 18.33 -8.66
N PHE A 72 10.87 18.19 -8.99
CA PHE A 72 9.77 18.62 -8.13
C PHE A 72 9.76 17.88 -6.79
N VAL A 73 9.86 16.54 -6.81
CA VAL A 73 9.90 15.74 -5.58
C VAL A 73 11.16 16.06 -4.77
N THR A 74 12.32 16.23 -5.42
CA THR A 74 13.57 16.60 -4.74
C THR A 74 13.45 17.95 -4.04
N VAL A 75 12.95 18.98 -4.73
CA VAL A 75 12.77 20.32 -4.17
C VAL A 75 11.78 20.31 -3.02
N MET A 76 10.63 19.65 -3.22
CA MET A 76 9.58 19.53 -2.20
C MET A 76 10.11 18.86 -0.92
N LEU A 77 10.82 17.74 -1.06
CA LEU A 77 11.41 17.03 0.07
C LEU A 77 12.58 17.80 0.70
N ALA A 78 13.45 18.40 -0.11
CA ALA A 78 14.60 19.17 0.38
C ALA A 78 14.15 20.39 1.22
N PHE A 79 13.07 21.06 0.81
CA PHE A 79 12.43 22.10 1.63
C PHE A 79 11.99 21.53 2.98
N GLY A 80 11.32 20.38 2.97
CA GLY A 80 10.92 19.69 4.19
C GLY A 80 12.09 19.31 5.10
N ILE A 81 13.18 18.80 4.54
CA ILE A 81 14.40 18.46 5.28
C ILE A 81 15.03 19.70 5.90
N ARG A 82 15.08 20.81 5.16
CA ARG A 82 15.57 22.08 5.70
C ARG A 82 14.70 22.58 6.84
N ALA A 83 13.37 22.46 6.72
CA ALA A 83 12.43 22.83 7.77
C ALA A 83 12.58 21.97 9.04
N LEU A 84 13.02 20.72 8.92
CA LEU A 84 13.39 19.86 10.07
C LEU A 84 14.75 20.23 10.69
N GLY A 85 15.52 21.10 10.04
CA GLY A 85 16.89 21.48 10.44
C GLY A 85 17.96 20.52 9.93
N GLY A 86 17.66 19.71 8.91
CA GLY A 86 18.63 18.85 8.23
C GLY A 86 19.42 19.56 7.14
N ASP A 87 20.47 18.91 6.65
CA ASP A 87 21.28 19.38 5.52
C ASP A 87 20.60 19.02 4.18
N ALA A 88 19.95 20.02 3.58
CA ALA A 88 19.26 19.87 2.30
C ALA A 88 20.22 19.52 1.14
N LYS A 89 21.46 20.01 1.13
CA LYS A 89 22.40 19.74 0.03
C LYS A 89 22.82 18.28 0.04
N ARG A 90 23.20 17.75 1.21
CA ARG A 90 23.53 16.33 1.37
C ARG A 90 22.33 15.44 1.08
N PHE A 91 21.14 15.85 1.50
CA PHE A 91 19.90 15.15 1.17
C PHE A 91 19.68 15.09 -0.33
N MET A 92 19.76 16.19 -1.08
CA MET A 92 19.50 16.21 -2.53
C MET A 92 20.44 15.26 -3.30
N VAL A 93 21.73 15.23 -2.96
CA VAL A 93 22.71 14.33 -3.59
C VAL A 93 22.34 12.87 -3.33
N SER A 94 22.09 12.55 -2.06
CA SER A 94 21.68 11.20 -1.65
C SER A 94 20.34 10.79 -2.25
N PHE A 95 19.37 11.71 -2.29
CA PHE A 95 18.02 11.48 -2.76
C PHE A 95 17.98 11.25 -4.26
N THR A 96 18.86 11.90 -5.02
CA THR A 96 19.01 11.66 -6.46
C THR A 96 19.32 10.18 -6.74
N LEU A 97 20.29 9.61 -6.02
CA LEU A 97 20.62 8.18 -6.17
C LEU A 97 19.46 7.29 -5.72
N VAL A 98 18.85 7.58 -4.57
CA VAL A 98 17.68 6.84 -4.06
C VAL A 98 16.53 6.85 -5.07
N PHE A 99 16.25 8.00 -5.67
CA PHE A 99 15.18 8.19 -6.63
C PHE A 99 15.42 7.39 -7.91
N PHE A 100 16.59 7.56 -8.55
CA PHE A 100 16.85 6.88 -9.82
C PHE A 100 16.99 5.37 -9.65
N ILE A 101 17.64 4.88 -8.58
CA ILE A 101 17.73 3.44 -8.34
C ILE A 101 16.35 2.86 -8.05
N GLY A 102 15.59 3.48 -7.14
CA GLY A 102 14.24 3.02 -6.80
C GLY A 102 13.28 3.06 -8.00
N PHE A 103 13.28 4.15 -8.76
CA PHE A 103 12.40 4.29 -9.93
C PHE A 103 12.84 3.39 -11.10
N PHE A 104 14.13 3.12 -11.25
CA PHE A 104 14.61 2.12 -12.20
C PHE A 104 14.13 0.71 -11.84
N CYS A 105 14.16 0.35 -10.55
CA CYS A 105 13.55 -0.90 -10.07
C CYS A 105 12.04 -0.93 -10.35
N PHE A 106 11.36 0.21 -10.18
CA PHE A 106 9.95 0.34 -10.52
C PHE A 106 9.68 0.09 -12.01
N ALA A 107 10.51 0.68 -12.88
CA ALA A 107 10.45 0.50 -14.32
C ALA A 107 10.70 -0.96 -14.71
N ILE A 108 11.69 -1.65 -14.12
CA ILE A 108 11.91 -3.09 -14.33
C ILE A 108 10.67 -3.90 -13.97
N GLY A 109 10.00 -3.55 -12.86
CA GLY A 109 8.74 -4.17 -12.47
C GLY A 109 7.65 -4.05 -13.53
N HIS A 110 7.67 -2.99 -14.34
CA HIS A 110 6.74 -2.75 -15.45
C HIS A 110 7.18 -3.40 -16.77
N TYR A 111 8.29 -4.13 -16.82
CA TYR A 111 8.66 -4.87 -18.01
C TYR A 111 7.54 -5.87 -18.35
N ALA A 112 7.11 -5.93 -19.61
CA ALA A 112 5.89 -6.65 -19.98
C ALA A 112 5.93 -8.14 -19.62
N VAL A 113 7.09 -8.79 -19.65
CA VAL A 113 7.22 -10.19 -19.21
C VAL A 113 6.96 -10.35 -17.70
N VAL A 114 7.17 -9.30 -16.90
CA VAL A 114 6.88 -9.28 -15.45
C VAL A 114 5.44 -8.83 -15.21
N ALA A 115 5.06 -7.68 -15.76
CA ALA A 115 3.82 -6.97 -15.42
C ALA A 115 2.60 -7.33 -16.26
N ALA A 116 2.76 -7.79 -17.50
CA ALA A 116 1.62 -7.97 -18.39
C ALA A 116 0.70 -9.06 -17.84
N THR A 117 -0.55 -8.69 -17.64
CA THR A 117 -1.61 -9.62 -17.25
C THR A 117 -1.97 -10.51 -18.44
N PRO A 118 -2.56 -11.71 -18.24
CA PRO A 118 -2.92 -12.58 -19.37
C PRO A 118 -3.81 -11.90 -20.42
N ASN A 119 -4.65 -10.95 -20.00
CA ASN A 119 -5.51 -10.13 -20.87
C ASN A 119 -4.73 -9.14 -21.76
N GLN A 120 -3.48 -8.86 -21.40
CA GLN A 120 -2.58 -7.94 -22.09
C GLN A 120 -1.52 -8.68 -22.91
N LEU A 121 -1.42 -10.01 -22.83
CA LEU A 121 -0.44 -10.80 -23.58
C LEU A 121 -0.55 -10.61 -25.09
N ALA A 122 -1.78 -10.57 -25.62
CA ALA A 122 -2.03 -10.32 -27.03
C ALA A 122 -1.56 -8.92 -27.46
N LYS A 123 -1.77 -7.90 -26.62
CA LYS A 123 -1.24 -6.54 -26.84
C LYS A 123 0.30 -6.52 -26.81
N TYR A 124 0.85 -7.35 -25.92
CA TYR A 124 2.24 -7.77 -25.76
C TYR A 124 2.92 -8.45 -26.96
N ASN A 125 2.16 -9.12 -27.83
CA ASN A 125 2.70 -10.24 -28.63
C ASN A 125 3.51 -11.26 -27.77
N LEU A 126 3.13 -11.42 -26.50
CA LEU A 126 3.79 -12.33 -25.56
C LEU A 126 3.02 -13.65 -25.48
N LYS A 127 3.76 -14.77 -25.53
CA LYS A 127 3.17 -16.10 -25.28
C LYS A 127 2.99 -16.41 -23.80
N TRP A 128 3.74 -15.71 -22.95
CA TRP A 128 3.74 -15.89 -21.50
C TRP A 128 4.26 -14.63 -20.80
N ALA A 129 3.73 -14.34 -19.61
CA ALA A 129 4.24 -13.32 -18.68
C ALA A 129 3.91 -13.77 -17.24
N MET A 130 4.64 -13.25 -16.26
CA MET A 130 4.42 -13.57 -14.84
C MET A 130 3.10 -13.01 -14.29
N GLY A 131 2.52 -11.99 -14.93
CA GLY A 131 1.24 -11.41 -14.51
C GLY A 131 1.30 -10.57 -13.24
N LEU A 132 2.49 -10.25 -12.72
CA LEU A 132 2.70 -9.64 -11.40
C LEU A 132 2.35 -8.15 -11.32
N THR A 133 1.78 -7.58 -12.39
CA THR A 133 1.48 -6.14 -12.54
C THR A 133 2.73 -5.25 -12.39
N GLY A 134 2.60 -3.94 -12.60
CA GLY A 134 3.74 -3.03 -12.51
C GLY A 134 4.28 -2.87 -11.08
N GLU A 135 3.42 -3.17 -10.11
CA GLU A 135 3.65 -3.15 -8.67
C GLU A 135 4.75 -4.13 -8.23
N ALA A 136 5.07 -5.15 -9.04
CA ALA A 136 6.26 -5.98 -8.86
C ALA A 136 7.55 -5.15 -8.71
N GLY A 137 7.57 -3.93 -9.26
CA GLY A 137 8.67 -2.99 -9.12
C GLY A 137 8.97 -2.57 -7.68
N PHE A 138 7.97 -2.59 -6.78
CA PHE A 138 8.19 -2.39 -5.35
C PHE A 138 9.02 -3.51 -4.72
N ILE A 139 8.79 -4.75 -5.18
CA ILE A 139 9.53 -5.93 -4.73
C ILE A 139 10.96 -5.86 -5.22
N VAL A 140 11.15 -5.56 -6.52
CA VAL A 140 12.49 -5.36 -7.10
C VAL A 140 13.24 -4.28 -6.34
N ALA A 141 12.58 -3.16 -6.04
CA ALA A 141 13.17 -2.06 -5.28
C ALA A 141 13.57 -2.49 -3.86
N LEU A 142 12.72 -3.24 -3.16
CA LEU A 142 13.06 -3.80 -1.85
C LEU A 142 14.27 -4.74 -1.94
N LEU A 143 14.29 -5.69 -2.89
CA LEU A 143 15.37 -6.66 -3.05
C LEU A 143 16.70 -5.99 -3.41
N VAL A 144 16.68 -5.03 -4.32
CA VAL A 144 17.87 -4.23 -4.66
C VAL A 144 18.31 -3.39 -3.47
N GLY A 145 17.38 -2.81 -2.72
CA GLY A 145 17.68 -2.10 -1.48
C GLY A 145 18.38 -3.01 -0.47
N ILE A 146 17.83 -4.20 -0.23
CA ILE A 146 18.42 -5.24 0.65
C ILE A 146 19.82 -5.60 0.19
N PHE A 147 20.00 -5.82 -1.12
CA PHE A 147 21.30 -6.14 -1.70
C PHE A 147 22.31 -5.03 -1.41
N ILE A 148 21.94 -3.77 -1.64
CA ILE A 148 22.80 -2.62 -1.35
C ILE A 148 23.11 -2.51 0.15
N GLY A 149 22.09 -2.68 1.01
CA GLY A 149 22.23 -2.57 2.46
C GLY A 149 23.13 -3.63 3.10
N ASN A 150 23.21 -4.82 2.51
CA ASN A 150 23.95 -5.97 3.07
C ASN A 150 25.30 -6.23 2.35
N PHE A 151 25.37 -6.00 1.05
CA PHE A 151 26.55 -6.32 0.24
C PHE A 151 27.33 -5.08 -0.24
N MET A 152 26.77 -3.87 -0.13
CA MET A 152 27.41 -2.62 -0.59
C MET A 152 27.39 -1.52 0.50
N PRO A 153 28.02 -1.74 1.67
CA PRO A 153 27.92 -0.82 2.81
C PRO A 153 28.41 0.61 2.52
N GLY A 154 29.43 0.77 1.66
CA GLY A 154 29.90 2.09 1.25
C GLY A 154 28.87 2.88 0.43
N LEU A 155 28.06 2.20 -0.39
CA LEU A 155 26.93 2.83 -1.08
C LEU A 155 25.80 3.13 -0.10
N ALA A 156 25.45 2.19 0.79
CA ALA A 156 24.43 2.39 1.81
C ALA A 156 24.69 3.63 2.70
N GLU A 157 25.94 3.84 3.13
CA GLU A 157 26.31 5.03 3.91
C GLU A 157 26.19 6.34 3.10
N LYS A 158 26.45 6.33 1.79
CA LYS A 158 26.20 7.50 0.92
C LYS A 158 24.71 7.81 0.77
N LEU A 159 23.85 6.79 0.79
CA LEU A 159 22.39 6.93 0.66
C LEU A 159 21.70 7.35 1.98
N LYS A 160 22.40 7.23 3.11
CA LYS A 160 21.89 7.45 4.47
C LYS A 160 21.12 8.76 4.68
N PRO A 161 21.55 9.93 4.15
CA PRO A 161 20.80 11.17 4.32
C PRO A 161 19.35 11.11 3.78
N ALA A 162 19.11 10.29 2.75
CA ALA A 162 17.81 10.15 2.11
C ALA A 162 17.03 8.87 2.52
N LEU A 163 17.57 8.00 3.38
CA LEU A 163 16.90 6.80 3.87
C LEU A 163 15.80 7.15 4.90
N ARG A 164 14.67 7.67 4.42
CA ARG A 164 13.52 8.10 5.23
C ARG A 164 12.24 7.36 4.84
N PRO A 165 12.19 6.02 5.03
CA PRO A 165 11.05 5.21 4.60
C PRO A 165 9.74 5.65 5.25
N GLU A 166 9.78 6.08 6.52
CA GLU A 166 8.59 6.57 7.22
C GLU A 166 8.01 7.84 6.60
N MET A 167 8.84 8.82 6.26
CA MET A 167 8.37 10.05 5.63
C MET A 167 7.70 9.74 4.28
N PHE A 168 8.32 8.89 3.45
CA PHE A 168 7.80 8.53 2.14
C PHE A 168 6.46 7.80 2.24
N VAL A 169 6.36 6.78 3.10
CA VAL A 169 5.12 6.01 3.23
C VAL A 169 3.98 6.86 3.78
N LYS A 170 4.27 7.77 4.72
CA LYS A 170 3.25 8.67 5.29
C LYS A 170 2.70 9.62 4.23
N ILE A 171 3.55 10.17 3.35
CA ILE A 171 3.09 10.99 2.21
C ILE A 171 2.21 10.14 1.28
N ALA A 172 2.64 8.92 0.94
CA ALA A 172 1.88 8.00 0.08
C ALA A 172 0.49 7.68 0.67
N ILE A 173 0.40 7.46 1.99
CA ILE A 173 -0.86 7.16 2.68
C ILE A 173 -1.83 8.35 2.65
N VAL A 174 -1.35 9.59 2.81
CA VAL A 174 -2.24 10.77 2.71
C VAL A 174 -2.85 10.87 1.31
N ILE A 175 -2.06 10.60 0.26
CA ILE A 175 -2.53 10.57 -1.13
C ILE A 175 -3.50 9.39 -1.36
N LEU A 176 -3.21 8.23 -0.78
CA LEU A 176 -4.04 7.03 -0.88
C LEU A 176 -5.47 7.29 -0.41
N GLY A 177 -5.67 8.14 0.60
CA GLY A 177 -7.02 8.50 1.08
C GLY A 177 -7.89 9.10 -0.03
N ALA A 178 -7.33 9.98 -0.86
CA ALA A 178 -8.04 10.56 -2.01
C ALA A 178 -8.43 9.49 -3.04
N GLU A 179 -7.49 8.61 -3.38
CA GLU A 179 -7.71 7.50 -4.31
C GLU A 179 -8.82 6.57 -3.82
N LEU A 180 -8.80 6.21 -2.54
CA LEU A 180 -9.82 5.37 -1.94
C LEU A 180 -11.18 6.07 -1.85
N GLY A 181 -11.23 7.38 -1.61
CA GLY A 181 -12.48 8.14 -1.62
C GLY A 181 -13.18 8.09 -2.98
N VAL A 182 -12.44 8.32 -4.07
CA VAL A 182 -12.96 8.22 -5.44
C VAL A 182 -13.35 6.79 -5.80
N LYS A 183 -12.45 5.83 -5.55
CA LYS A 183 -12.70 4.40 -5.84
C LYS A 183 -13.88 3.85 -5.03
N SER A 184 -14.09 4.34 -3.81
CA SER A 184 -15.25 3.96 -3.01
C SER A 184 -16.54 4.34 -3.73
N VAL A 185 -16.66 5.58 -4.21
CA VAL A 185 -17.85 6.00 -5.00
C VAL A 185 -17.97 5.19 -6.29
N ASP A 186 -16.86 4.95 -7.00
CA ASP A 186 -16.87 4.15 -8.23
C ASP A 186 -17.36 2.71 -7.98
N ALA A 187 -16.98 2.15 -6.83
CA ALA A 187 -17.43 0.84 -6.37
C ALA A 187 -18.85 0.86 -5.75
N LEU A 188 -19.37 2.00 -5.27
CA LEU A 188 -20.75 2.12 -4.77
C LEU A 188 -21.80 1.83 -5.86
N GLY A 189 -21.45 2.03 -7.14
CA GLY A 189 -22.29 1.63 -8.28
C GLY A 189 -22.41 0.11 -8.48
N LEU A 190 -21.51 -0.68 -7.87
CA LEU A 190 -21.51 -2.14 -7.89
C LEU A 190 -22.19 -2.68 -6.63
N ALA A 191 -23.52 -2.84 -6.73
CA ALA A 191 -24.44 -3.61 -5.90
C ALA A 191 -24.26 -3.58 -4.36
N SER A 192 -25.37 -3.35 -3.65
CA SER A 192 -25.57 -3.55 -2.19
C SER A 192 -24.92 -4.82 -1.61
N ALA A 193 -24.76 -5.86 -2.43
CA ALA A 193 -24.03 -7.08 -2.13
C ALA A 193 -22.56 -6.86 -1.72
N VAL A 194 -21.85 -5.91 -2.31
CA VAL A 194 -20.41 -5.66 -2.07
C VAL A 194 -20.20 -4.84 -0.80
N ILE A 195 -21.09 -3.88 -0.51
CA ILE A 195 -21.03 -3.04 0.70
C ILE A 195 -21.26 -3.88 1.97
N PHE A 196 -22.26 -4.77 1.97
CA PHE A 196 -22.49 -5.68 3.10
C PHE A 196 -21.28 -6.59 3.35
N ARG A 197 -20.68 -7.11 2.27
CA ARG A 197 -19.52 -8.02 2.34
C ARG A 197 -18.23 -7.30 2.74
N GLY A 198 -18.05 -6.04 2.35
CA GLY A 198 -16.96 -5.17 2.81
C GLY A 198 -17.04 -4.88 4.32
N LEU A 199 -18.24 -4.65 4.84
CA LEU A 199 -18.51 -4.52 6.28
C LEU A 199 -18.13 -5.79 7.07
N CYS A 200 -18.37 -6.97 6.50
CA CYS A 200 -17.96 -8.24 7.10
C CYS A 200 -16.43 -8.44 7.08
N ALA A 201 -15.75 -8.01 6.01
CA ALA A 201 -14.28 -8.04 5.95
C ALA A 201 -13.63 -7.18 7.05
N ILE A 202 -14.26 -6.08 7.44
CA ILE A 202 -13.83 -5.25 8.57
C ILE A 202 -13.97 -6.02 9.89
N VAL A 203 -15.10 -6.68 10.12
CA VAL A 203 -15.30 -7.52 11.31
C VAL A 203 -14.24 -8.61 11.40
N GLU A 204 -13.96 -9.30 10.29
CA GLU A 204 -12.95 -10.34 10.25
C GLU A 204 -11.53 -9.81 10.50
N ALA A 205 -11.09 -8.79 9.75
CA ALA A 205 -9.73 -8.28 9.83
C ALA A 205 -9.41 -7.66 11.20
N TYR A 206 -10.36 -6.91 11.78
CA TYR A 206 -10.12 -6.18 13.03
C TYR A 206 -10.54 -6.95 14.29
N LEU A 207 -11.60 -7.76 14.26
CA LEU A 207 -12.07 -8.47 15.45
C LEU A 207 -11.54 -9.91 15.55
N ILE A 208 -11.22 -10.55 14.41
CA ILE A 208 -10.73 -11.93 14.41
C ILE A 208 -9.21 -11.94 14.22
N TYR A 209 -8.70 -11.50 13.06
CA TYR A 209 -7.27 -11.60 12.76
C TYR A 209 -6.44 -10.83 13.76
N TRP A 210 -6.77 -9.56 13.98
CA TRP A 210 -5.98 -8.71 14.88
C TRP A 210 -5.93 -9.28 16.30
N ALA A 211 -7.08 -9.71 16.83
CA ALA A 211 -7.18 -10.27 18.17
C ALA A 211 -6.37 -11.57 18.31
N LEU A 212 -6.45 -12.47 17.33
CA LEU A 212 -5.71 -13.72 17.32
C LEU A 212 -4.21 -13.50 17.16
N VAL A 213 -3.77 -12.67 16.21
CA VAL A 213 -2.34 -12.35 16.03
C VAL A 213 -1.80 -11.69 17.30
N TYR A 214 -2.53 -10.75 17.88
CA TYR A 214 -2.12 -10.08 19.12
C TYR A 214 -2.06 -11.07 20.28
N TYR A 215 -3.07 -11.93 20.43
CA TYR A 215 -3.09 -12.97 21.45
C TYR A 215 -1.91 -13.94 21.31
N ILE A 216 -1.64 -14.45 20.10
CA ILE A 216 -0.54 -15.38 19.85
C ILE A 216 0.80 -14.72 20.13
N SER A 217 0.98 -13.49 19.63
CA SER A 217 2.17 -12.68 19.86
C SER A 217 2.45 -12.48 21.35
N ARG A 218 1.40 -12.22 22.15
CA ARG A 218 1.49 -11.94 23.59
C ARG A 218 1.63 -13.19 24.44
N LYS A 219 0.83 -14.22 24.18
CA LYS A 219 0.68 -15.40 25.03
C LYS A 219 1.77 -16.43 24.74
N TYR A 220 2.00 -16.76 23.48
CA TYR A 220 2.92 -17.82 23.09
C TYR A 220 4.33 -17.29 22.83
N PHE A 221 4.44 -16.17 22.11
CA PHE A 221 5.73 -15.58 21.74
C PHE A 221 6.25 -14.54 22.73
N LYS A 222 5.44 -14.21 23.74
CA LYS A 222 5.79 -13.30 24.84
C LYS A 222 6.29 -11.93 24.38
N PHE A 223 5.82 -11.46 23.22
CA PHE A 223 6.18 -10.13 22.74
C PHE A 223 5.64 -9.03 23.65
N SER A 224 6.40 -7.93 23.73
CA SER A 224 5.91 -6.74 24.42
C SER A 224 4.70 -6.18 23.66
N ARG A 225 3.93 -5.34 24.35
CA ARG A 225 2.75 -4.66 23.83
C ARG A 225 3.13 -3.77 22.63
N GLU A 226 4.29 -3.13 22.74
CA GLU A 226 4.93 -2.31 21.70
C GLU A 226 5.17 -3.08 20.40
N TRP A 227 5.59 -4.35 20.46
CA TRP A 227 5.82 -5.19 19.27
C TRP A 227 4.55 -5.90 18.78
N ALA A 228 3.75 -6.42 19.71
CA ALA A 228 2.58 -7.23 19.38
C ALA A 228 1.49 -6.43 18.66
N ALA A 229 1.25 -5.17 19.04
CA ALA A 229 0.17 -4.37 18.44
C ALA A 229 0.47 -3.96 16.98
N PRO A 230 1.65 -3.41 16.63
CA PRO A 230 2.00 -3.13 15.24
C PRO A 230 2.10 -4.39 14.40
N LEU A 231 2.63 -5.49 14.96
CA LEU A 231 2.68 -6.80 14.29
C LEU A 231 1.26 -7.31 13.98
N ALA A 232 0.35 -7.29 14.96
CA ALA A 232 -1.04 -7.68 14.75
C ALA A 232 -1.73 -6.83 13.69
N SER A 233 -1.56 -5.50 13.75
CA SER A 233 -2.13 -4.61 12.74
C SER A 233 -1.56 -4.84 11.36
N GLY A 234 -0.24 -5.02 11.24
CA GLY A 234 0.40 -5.28 9.96
C GLY A 234 -0.05 -6.59 9.33
N ILE A 235 -0.04 -7.69 10.09
CA ILE A 235 -0.43 -9.00 9.58
C ILE A 235 -1.94 -9.05 9.27
N SER A 236 -2.78 -8.30 9.99
CA SER A 236 -4.24 -8.49 9.90
C SER A 236 -4.94 -7.60 8.88
N ILE A 237 -4.43 -6.39 8.64
CA ILE A 237 -5.17 -5.32 7.95
C ILE A 237 -4.56 -5.09 6.55
N CYS A 238 -3.79 -4.02 6.39
CA CYS A 238 -3.22 -3.54 5.13
C CYS A 238 -1.70 -3.59 5.10
N GLY A 239 -1.10 -4.32 6.04
CA GLY A 239 0.34 -4.49 6.06
C GLY A 239 1.08 -3.27 6.60
N VAL A 240 1.83 -2.64 5.72
CA VAL A 240 2.75 -1.54 6.05
C VAL A 240 1.99 -0.38 6.70
N SER A 241 0.94 0.12 6.06
CA SER A 241 0.17 1.28 6.55
C SER A 241 -0.41 1.03 7.94
N ALA A 242 -0.90 -0.20 8.19
CA ALA A 242 -1.45 -0.58 9.48
C ALA A 242 -0.40 -0.71 10.59
N ALA A 243 0.76 -1.28 10.28
CA ALA A 243 1.88 -1.37 11.20
C ALA A 243 2.38 0.02 11.61
N ILE A 244 2.60 0.92 10.63
CA ILE A 244 3.04 2.30 10.87
C ILE A 244 1.99 3.11 11.65
N ALA A 245 0.71 3.06 11.24
CA ALA A 245 -0.36 3.77 11.93
C ALA A 245 -0.52 3.32 13.38
N THR A 246 -0.44 2.01 13.61
CA THR A 246 -0.51 1.44 14.97
C THR A 246 0.72 1.80 15.79
N GLY A 247 1.92 1.73 15.20
CA GLY A 247 3.16 2.15 15.84
C GLY A 247 3.11 3.61 16.28
N GLY A 248 2.58 4.50 15.45
CA GLY A 248 2.33 5.90 15.80
C GLY A 248 1.32 6.06 16.93
N ALA A 249 0.17 5.38 16.84
CA ALA A 249 -0.92 5.44 17.82
C ALA A 249 -0.48 5.02 19.24
N ILE A 250 0.38 4.00 19.34
CA ILE A 250 0.89 3.50 20.63
C ILE A 250 2.24 4.09 21.04
N ARG A 251 2.82 5.00 20.22
CA ARG A 251 4.18 5.54 20.38
C ARG A 251 5.27 4.47 20.48
N ALA A 252 5.19 3.45 19.64
CA ALA A 252 6.27 2.49 19.49
C ALA A 252 7.54 3.16 18.96
N ARG A 253 8.70 2.59 19.28
CA ARG A 253 9.95 3.01 18.66
C ARG A 253 9.87 2.83 17.14
N PRO A 254 10.36 3.79 16.33
CA PRO A 254 10.32 3.76 14.86
C PRO A 254 10.74 2.43 14.23
N ILE A 255 11.75 1.77 14.81
CA ILE A 255 12.25 0.48 14.32
C ILE A 255 11.17 -0.61 14.32
N VAL A 256 10.23 -0.61 15.27
CA VAL A 256 9.20 -1.64 15.42
C VAL A 256 8.27 -1.71 14.20
N PRO A 257 7.52 -0.64 13.87
CA PRO A 257 6.63 -0.69 12.71
C PRO A 257 7.41 -0.79 11.39
N ILE A 258 8.64 -0.27 11.29
CA ILE A 258 9.50 -0.48 10.11
C ILE A 258 9.79 -1.97 9.91
N MET A 259 10.21 -2.66 10.96
CA MET A 259 10.55 -4.09 10.92
C MET A 259 9.36 -4.97 10.57
N VAL A 260 8.21 -4.69 11.18
CA VAL A 260 6.95 -5.36 10.83
C VAL A 260 6.60 -5.10 9.36
N SER A 261 6.74 -3.86 8.91
CA SER A 261 6.46 -3.49 7.52
C SER A 261 7.35 -4.25 6.55
N SER A 262 8.67 -4.27 6.76
CA SER A 262 9.61 -5.04 5.93
C SER A 262 9.20 -6.51 5.81
N LEU A 263 8.83 -7.12 6.94
CA LEU A 263 8.44 -8.53 7.00
C LEU A 263 7.15 -8.79 6.21
N VAL A 264 6.13 -7.95 6.41
CA VAL A 264 4.86 -8.04 5.67
C VAL A 264 5.10 -8.05 4.17
N VAL A 265 5.97 -7.17 3.68
CA VAL A 265 6.23 -7.05 2.25
C VAL A 265 6.81 -8.35 1.70
N VAL A 266 7.79 -8.93 2.40
CA VAL A 266 8.39 -10.20 1.98
C VAL A 266 7.32 -11.29 1.88
N PHE A 267 6.45 -11.43 2.88
CA PHE A 267 5.36 -12.43 2.83
C PHE A 267 4.30 -12.12 1.78
N THR A 268 3.97 -10.85 1.56
CA THR A 268 3.08 -10.44 0.47
C THR A 268 3.60 -10.93 -0.88
N CYS A 269 4.91 -10.85 -1.12
CA CYS A 269 5.51 -11.36 -2.36
C CYS A 269 5.27 -12.85 -2.51
N VAL A 270 5.47 -13.61 -1.43
CA VAL A 270 5.23 -15.06 -1.39
C VAL A 270 3.75 -15.38 -1.62
N GLU A 271 2.85 -14.68 -0.94
CA GLU A 271 1.40 -14.83 -1.07
C GLU A 271 0.95 -14.59 -2.52
N MET A 272 1.41 -13.50 -3.15
CA MET A 272 1.05 -13.14 -4.52
C MET A 272 1.60 -14.13 -5.56
N LEU A 273 2.73 -14.77 -5.28
CA LEU A 273 3.31 -15.79 -6.16
C LEU A 273 2.65 -17.16 -6.03
N ILE A 274 2.00 -17.45 -4.89
CA ILE A 274 1.48 -18.80 -4.60
C ILE A 274 -0.05 -18.82 -4.65
N LEU A 275 -0.72 -17.94 -3.92
CA LEU A 275 -2.16 -18.02 -3.69
C LEU A 275 -3.02 -17.94 -4.96
N PRO A 276 -2.69 -17.11 -5.98
CA PRO A 276 -3.45 -17.09 -7.23
C PRO A 276 -3.46 -18.43 -7.98
N PHE A 277 -2.34 -19.17 -7.95
CA PHE A 277 -2.24 -20.49 -8.59
C PHE A 277 -3.01 -21.56 -7.79
N VAL A 278 -2.99 -21.45 -6.46
CA VAL A 278 -3.84 -22.29 -5.60
C VAL A 278 -5.32 -22.04 -5.91
N ALA A 279 -5.71 -20.77 -6.05
CA ALA A 279 -7.07 -20.38 -6.41
C ALA A 279 -7.47 -20.88 -7.81
N GLN A 280 -6.57 -20.80 -8.80
CA GLN A 280 -6.80 -21.38 -10.12
C GLN A 280 -7.11 -22.87 -10.03
N HIS A 281 -6.32 -23.63 -9.28
CA HIS A 281 -6.45 -25.08 -9.27
C HIS A 281 -7.68 -25.55 -8.49
N TRP A 282 -7.97 -24.92 -7.35
CA TRP A 282 -9.02 -25.39 -6.42
C TRP A 282 -10.31 -24.59 -6.45
N MET A 283 -10.30 -23.37 -6.99
CA MET A 283 -11.40 -22.41 -6.86
C MET A 283 -11.85 -21.82 -8.20
N TYR A 284 -11.44 -22.40 -9.34
CA TYR A 284 -11.86 -21.87 -10.64
C TYR A 284 -13.39 -21.91 -10.86
N ASN A 285 -14.08 -22.83 -10.17
CA ASN A 285 -15.54 -22.95 -10.15
C ASN A 285 -16.23 -21.90 -9.27
N GLU A 286 -15.47 -21.25 -8.38
CA GLU A 286 -15.93 -20.25 -7.41
C GLU A 286 -15.15 -18.94 -7.57
N PRO A 287 -15.23 -18.29 -8.75
CA PRO A 287 -14.40 -17.15 -9.14
C PRO A 287 -14.48 -15.96 -8.18
N MET A 288 -15.66 -15.64 -7.66
CA MET A 288 -15.81 -14.51 -6.73
C MET A 288 -15.23 -14.82 -5.35
N VAL A 289 -15.28 -16.08 -4.90
CA VAL A 289 -14.60 -16.54 -3.68
C VAL A 289 -13.08 -16.40 -3.85
N ALA A 290 -12.55 -16.79 -5.01
CA ALA A 290 -11.13 -16.66 -5.32
C ALA A 290 -10.65 -15.20 -5.23
N GLY A 291 -11.40 -14.26 -5.84
CA GLY A 291 -11.10 -12.83 -5.77
C GLY A 291 -11.21 -12.29 -4.34
N ALA A 292 -12.28 -12.65 -3.62
CA ALA A 292 -12.47 -12.21 -2.25
C ALA A 292 -11.33 -12.68 -1.32
N TRP A 293 -10.89 -13.93 -1.51
CA TRP A 293 -9.82 -14.54 -0.73
C TRP A 293 -8.49 -13.80 -0.93
N MET A 294 -8.19 -13.34 -2.15
CA MET A 294 -7.00 -12.50 -2.39
C MET A 294 -7.07 -11.18 -1.59
N GLY A 295 -8.25 -10.54 -1.54
CA GLY A 295 -8.46 -9.32 -0.77
C GLY A 295 -8.28 -9.51 0.75
N LEU A 296 -8.67 -10.66 1.29
CA LEU A 296 -8.59 -10.99 2.71
C LEU A 296 -7.22 -11.54 3.14
N ALA A 297 -6.66 -12.46 2.36
CA ALA A 297 -5.45 -13.20 2.73
C ALA A 297 -4.17 -12.40 2.45
N VAL A 298 -4.09 -11.68 1.33
CA VAL A 298 -2.85 -11.01 0.90
C VAL A 298 -2.67 -9.69 1.65
N LYS A 299 -1.55 -9.50 2.36
CA LYS A 299 -1.39 -8.43 3.36
C LYS A 299 -0.66 -7.19 2.87
N SER A 300 -1.01 -6.73 1.67
CA SER A 300 -0.63 -5.43 1.11
C SER A 300 -1.68 -4.98 0.10
N ASP A 301 -1.90 -3.68 -0.03
CA ASP A 301 -2.87 -3.12 -0.98
C ASP A 301 -2.48 -3.48 -2.41
N GLY A 302 -1.22 -3.19 -2.78
CA GLY A 302 -0.69 -3.55 -4.10
C GLY A 302 -0.65 -5.05 -4.33
N GLY A 303 -0.19 -5.82 -3.33
CA GLY A 303 -0.13 -7.28 -3.42
C GLY A 303 -1.49 -7.94 -3.58
N ALA A 304 -2.51 -7.49 -2.85
CA ALA A 304 -3.86 -8.06 -2.90
C ALA A 304 -4.57 -7.73 -4.21
N ILE A 305 -4.44 -6.49 -4.70
CA ILE A 305 -4.98 -6.08 -5.99
C ILE A 305 -4.28 -6.87 -7.11
N ALA A 306 -2.95 -6.94 -7.10
CA ALA A 306 -2.18 -7.72 -8.08
C ALA A 306 -2.55 -9.20 -8.03
N SER A 307 -2.66 -9.79 -6.84
CA SER A 307 -3.12 -11.17 -6.66
C SER A 307 -4.54 -11.37 -7.20
N GLY A 308 -5.43 -10.41 -7.00
CA GLY A 308 -6.77 -10.40 -7.59
C GLY A 308 -6.76 -10.36 -9.11
N VAL A 309 -5.87 -9.55 -9.71
CA VAL A 309 -5.66 -9.48 -11.16
C VAL A 309 -5.12 -10.79 -11.74
N ILE A 310 -4.10 -11.38 -11.09
CA ILE A 310 -3.53 -12.66 -11.49
C ILE A 310 -4.61 -13.74 -11.38
N THR A 311 -5.32 -13.79 -10.26
CA THR A 311 -6.40 -14.76 -10.01
C THR A 311 -7.51 -14.61 -11.02
N ASP A 312 -7.94 -13.38 -11.35
CA ASP A 312 -8.95 -13.13 -12.38
C ASP A 312 -8.59 -13.79 -13.69
N ALA A 313 -7.34 -13.63 -14.11
CA ALA A 313 -6.89 -14.14 -15.38
C ALA A 313 -6.69 -15.66 -15.37
N LEU A 314 -6.08 -16.22 -14.31
CA LEU A 314 -5.84 -17.65 -14.18
C LEU A 314 -7.15 -18.44 -14.05
N VAL A 315 -8.07 -17.98 -13.19
CA VAL A 315 -9.36 -18.65 -12.97
C VAL A 315 -10.21 -18.64 -14.24
N ARG A 316 -10.27 -17.51 -14.96
CA ARG A 316 -11.02 -17.44 -16.22
C ARG A 316 -10.42 -18.33 -17.31
N ALA A 317 -9.09 -18.35 -17.43
CA ALA A 317 -8.41 -19.24 -18.38
C ALA A 317 -8.71 -20.71 -18.07
N GLN A 318 -8.68 -21.11 -16.80
CA GLN A 318 -9.01 -22.46 -16.37
C GLN A 318 -10.47 -22.82 -16.64
N ALA A 319 -11.42 -21.93 -16.30
CA ALA A 319 -12.85 -22.14 -16.53
C ALA A 319 -13.19 -22.27 -18.02
N MET A 320 -12.53 -21.50 -18.88
CA MET A 320 -12.67 -21.64 -20.33
C MET A 320 -12.06 -22.95 -20.84
N ALA A 321 -10.87 -23.34 -20.35
CA ALA A 321 -10.17 -24.54 -20.81
C ALA A 321 -10.86 -25.85 -20.38
N VAL A 322 -11.45 -25.90 -19.19
CA VAL A 322 -12.06 -27.12 -18.63
C VAL A 322 -13.55 -27.18 -18.92
N ASP A 323 -14.28 -26.08 -18.70
CA ASP A 323 -15.76 -26.09 -18.74
C ASP A 323 -16.33 -25.32 -19.95
N GLY A 324 -15.48 -24.67 -20.75
CA GLY A 324 -15.93 -23.82 -21.87
C GLY A 324 -16.61 -22.51 -21.43
N VAL A 325 -16.50 -22.13 -20.15
CA VAL A 325 -17.20 -20.96 -19.60
C VAL A 325 -16.36 -19.70 -19.77
N ASN A 326 -16.88 -18.72 -20.52
CA ASN A 326 -16.22 -17.43 -20.74
C ASN A 326 -16.76 -16.37 -19.77
N TYR A 327 -16.10 -16.15 -18.63
CA TYR A 327 -16.45 -15.09 -17.69
C TYR A 327 -15.95 -13.71 -18.14
N GLN A 328 -16.68 -12.65 -17.81
CA GLN A 328 -16.24 -11.28 -18.03
C GLN A 328 -15.00 -10.94 -17.19
N PRO A 329 -14.00 -10.26 -17.79
CA PRO A 329 -12.78 -9.87 -17.08
C PRO A 329 -13.04 -8.78 -16.03
N GLY A 330 -12.27 -8.83 -14.94
CA GLY A 330 -12.18 -7.76 -13.95
C GLY A 330 -13.13 -7.89 -12.75
N TRP A 331 -14.09 -8.81 -12.78
CA TRP A 331 -14.99 -9.04 -11.64
C TRP A 331 -14.27 -9.65 -10.42
N ILE A 332 -13.33 -10.56 -10.67
CA ILE A 332 -12.54 -11.23 -9.61
C ILE A 332 -11.56 -10.22 -9.01
N THR A 333 -10.89 -9.42 -9.86
CA THR A 333 -10.07 -8.27 -9.44
C THR A 333 -10.86 -7.28 -8.60
N MET A 334 -12.09 -6.97 -9.02
CA MET A 334 -12.97 -6.04 -8.32
C MET A 334 -13.33 -6.55 -6.93
N ALA A 335 -13.62 -7.85 -6.77
CA ALA A 335 -13.87 -8.43 -5.45
C ALA A 335 -12.66 -8.25 -4.51
N ALA A 336 -11.45 -8.59 -4.99
CA ALA A 336 -10.20 -8.43 -4.22
C ALA A 336 -9.96 -6.97 -3.82
N THR A 337 -10.10 -6.07 -4.80
CA THR A 337 -9.87 -4.64 -4.63
C THR A 337 -10.86 -4.06 -3.62
N THR A 338 -12.16 -4.32 -3.79
CA THR A 338 -13.18 -3.71 -2.94
C THR A 338 -13.06 -4.16 -1.48
N ILE A 339 -12.85 -5.46 -1.23
CA ILE A 339 -12.62 -5.97 0.13
C ILE A 339 -11.44 -5.25 0.79
N LYS A 340 -10.34 -5.08 0.04
CA LYS A 340 -9.15 -4.41 0.57
C LYS A 340 -9.45 -2.94 0.91
N ILE A 341 -10.11 -2.23 0.01
CA ILE A 341 -10.51 -0.83 0.24
C ILE A 341 -11.33 -0.69 1.54
N PHE A 342 -12.30 -1.57 1.78
CA PHE A 342 -13.10 -1.51 3.00
C PHE A 342 -12.28 -1.74 4.27
N ILE A 343 -11.32 -2.65 4.24
CA ILE A 343 -10.37 -2.87 5.34
C ILE A 343 -9.53 -1.60 5.59
N ASP A 344 -9.05 -0.96 4.52
CA ASP A 344 -8.17 0.21 4.59
C ASP A 344 -8.89 1.45 5.14
N VAL A 345 -10.16 1.65 4.81
CA VAL A 345 -10.98 2.76 5.34
C VAL A 345 -10.99 2.77 6.87
N PHE A 346 -10.96 1.59 7.50
CA PHE A 346 -11.05 1.47 8.96
C PHE A 346 -9.73 1.69 9.70
N ILE A 347 -8.59 1.83 9.02
CA ILE A 347 -7.30 1.96 9.72
C ILE A 347 -7.24 3.23 10.56
N GLY A 348 -7.88 4.31 10.11
CA GLY A 348 -7.95 5.56 10.84
C GLY A 348 -8.75 5.44 12.13
N VAL A 349 -9.88 4.75 12.08
CA VAL A 349 -10.71 4.45 13.25
C VAL A 349 -9.94 3.57 14.23
N TRP A 350 -9.27 2.54 13.73
CA TRP A 350 -8.51 1.61 14.57
C TRP A 350 -7.31 2.27 15.25
N ALA A 351 -6.56 3.10 14.53
CA ALA A 351 -5.47 3.89 15.11
C ALA A 351 -5.98 4.81 16.23
N PHE A 352 -7.17 5.40 16.08
CA PHE A 352 -7.80 6.19 17.14
C PHE A 352 -8.18 5.34 18.35
N VAL A 353 -8.83 4.20 18.14
CA VAL A 353 -9.21 3.25 19.21
C VAL A 353 -7.97 2.79 19.98
N LEU A 354 -6.90 2.37 19.29
CA LEU A 354 -5.67 1.96 19.94
C LEU A 354 -4.98 3.11 20.69
N ALA A 355 -4.94 4.32 20.12
CA ALA A 355 -4.42 5.48 20.83
C ALA A 355 -5.22 5.77 22.11
N ALA A 356 -6.55 5.65 22.06
CA ALA A 356 -7.42 5.82 23.21
C ALA A 356 -7.15 4.75 24.29
N ILE A 357 -7.12 3.47 23.91
CA ILE A 357 -6.83 2.35 24.84
C ILE A 357 -5.45 2.52 25.47
N TRP A 358 -4.42 2.87 24.69
CA TRP A 358 -3.07 3.01 25.20
C TRP A 358 -2.94 4.16 26.22
N CYS A 359 -3.55 5.31 25.91
CA CYS A 359 -3.62 6.44 26.82
C CYS A 359 -4.38 6.13 28.11
N THR A 360 -5.52 5.44 28.01
CA THR A 360 -6.50 5.30 29.11
C THR A 360 -6.29 4.07 29.99
N MET A 361 -5.82 2.96 29.42
CA MET A 361 -5.77 1.67 30.10
C MET A 361 -4.35 1.13 30.29
N ILE A 362 -3.40 1.51 29.42
CA ILE A 362 -2.04 0.93 29.45
C ILE A 362 -1.04 1.86 30.13
N GLU A 363 -1.07 3.15 29.81
CA GLU A 363 -0.15 4.15 30.37
C GLU A 363 -0.78 5.07 31.43
N CYS A 364 -2.06 4.85 31.76
CA CYS A 364 -2.75 5.69 32.74
C CYS A 364 -2.21 5.43 34.15
N LYS A 365 -1.64 6.47 34.77
CA LYS A 365 -1.18 6.42 36.16
C LYS A 365 -2.37 6.57 37.11
N PRO A 366 -2.40 5.85 38.26
CA PRO A 366 -3.47 5.98 39.25
C PRO A 366 -3.67 7.45 39.66
N GLY A 367 -4.91 7.94 39.60
CA GLY A 367 -5.28 9.30 40.02
C GLY A 367 -5.21 10.40 38.94
N GLN A 368 -4.79 10.10 37.71
CA GLN A 368 -4.83 11.07 36.61
C GLN A 368 -6.05 10.85 35.69
N ARG A 369 -6.92 11.87 35.56
CA ARG A 369 -7.93 11.89 34.48
C ARG A 369 -7.28 12.34 33.17
N MET A 370 -7.50 11.56 32.12
CA MET A 370 -6.92 11.83 30.80
C MET A 370 -7.57 13.07 30.16
N LYS A 371 -6.74 13.89 29.51
CA LYS A 371 -7.19 14.96 28.61
C LYS A 371 -7.36 14.41 27.20
N LEU A 372 -8.46 14.72 26.50
CA LEU A 372 -8.67 14.37 25.09
C LEU A 372 -7.49 14.79 24.19
N GLY A 373 -6.81 15.89 24.54
CA GLY A 373 -5.58 16.32 23.87
C GLY A 373 -4.46 15.27 23.85
N ALA A 374 -4.37 14.39 24.86
CA ALA A 374 -3.36 13.34 24.90
C ALA A 374 -3.58 12.24 23.86
N ILE A 375 -4.85 11.93 23.51
CA ILE A 375 -5.19 11.02 22.42
C ILE A 375 -4.86 11.68 21.08
N LEU A 376 -5.27 12.94 20.91
CA LEU A 376 -5.01 13.70 19.68
C LEU A 376 -3.50 13.94 19.45
N ASP A 377 -2.70 13.96 20.52
CA ASP A 377 -1.23 14.03 20.48
C ASP A 377 -0.55 12.70 20.14
N ARG A 378 -1.27 11.58 20.21
CA ARG A 378 -0.78 10.26 19.76
C ARG A 378 -1.31 9.87 18.41
N PHE A 379 -2.46 10.43 18.03
CA PHE A 379 -3.06 10.14 16.74
C PHE A 379 -2.08 10.52 15.62
N PRO A 380 -1.69 9.56 14.76
CA PRO A 380 -0.72 9.85 13.71
C PRO A 380 -1.27 10.90 12.75
N ARG A 381 -0.52 11.97 12.51
CA ARG A 381 -1.05 13.12 11.75
C ARG A 381 -1.26 12.76 10.29
N PHE A 382 -0.44 11.88 9.71
CA PHE A 382 -0.65 11.38 8.36
C PHE A 382 -1.97 10.59 8.20
N VAL A 383 -2.43 9.88 9.24
CA VAL A 383 -3.73 9.18 9.22
C VAL A 383 -4.89 10.18 9.19
N LEU A 384 -4.75 11.31 9.88
CA LEU A 384 -5.71 12.41 9.76
C LEU A 384 -5.76 12.92 8.32
N GLY A 385 -4.60 13.07 7.67
CA GLY A 385 -4.52 13.41 6.25
C GLY A 385 -5.28 12.42 5.38
N TYR A 386 -5.04 11.12 5.56
CA TYR A 386 -5.78 10.05 4.87
C TYR A 386 -7.30 10.18 5.05
N VAL A 387 -7.79 10.35 6.29
CA VAL A 387 -9.24 10.49 6.56
C VAL A 387 -9.80 11.76 5.91
N ILE A 388 -9.07 12.88 5.97
CA ILE A 388 -9.49 14.15 5.36
C ILE A 388 -9.59 14.00 3.84
N THR A 389 -8.54 13.49 3.18
CA THR A 389 -8.53 13.35 1.72
C THR A 389 -9.58 12.35 1.25
N PHE A 390 -9.79 11.26 2.00
CA PHE A 390 -10.86 10.29 1.78
C PHE A 390 -12.25 10.92 1.84
N ILE A 391 -12.59 11.60 2.94
CA ILE A 391 -13.93 12.20 3.12
C ILE A 391 -14.18 13.28 2.07
N ILE A 392 -13.19 14.14 1.79
CA ILE A 392 -13.33 15.21 0.79
C ILE A 392 -13.65 14.58 -0.58
N MET A 393 -12.86 13.62 -1.04
CA MET A 393 -13.08 13.00 -2.35
C MET A 393 -14.37 12.19 -2.40
N LEU A 394 -14.70 11.47 -1.32
CA LEU A 394 -15.97 10.74 -1.21
C LEU A 394 -17.16 11.70 -1.38
N LEU A 395 -17.17 12.83 -0.65
CA LEU A 395 -18.26 13.81 -0.71
C LEU A 395 -18.32 14.54 -2.05
N LEU A 396 -17.17 14.92 -2.62
CA LEU A 396 -17.11 15.57 -3.93
C LEU A 396 -17.63 14.65 -5.03
N CYS A 397 -17.23 13.37 -5.00
CA CYS A 397 -17.63 12.40 -6.02
C CYS A 397 -19.00 11.76 -5.75
N ALA A 398 -19.59 11.89 -4.55
CA ALA A 398 -20.81 11.19 -4.14
C ALA A 398 -22.00 11.34 -5.11
N LYS A 399 -22.11 12.48 -5.79
CA LYS A 399 -23.18 12.74 -6.78
C LYS A 399 -22.98 12.01 -8.12
N GLY A 400 -21.86 11.32 -8.30
CA GLY A 400 -21.52 10.61 -9.54
C GLY A 400 -21.29 11.56 -10.72
N GLY A 401 -21.46 11.03 -11.94
CA GLY A 401 -21.40 11.82 -13.18
C GLY A 401 -20.03 12.46 -13.42
N ASP A 402 -20.03 13.74 -13.79
CA ASP A 402 -18.81 14.47 -14.14
C ASP A 402 -17.88 14.72 -12.93
N LEU A 403 -18.43 14.83 -11.72
CA LEU A 403 -17.62 14.95 -10.50
C LEU A 403 -16.82 13.67 -10.21
N LEU A 404 -17.37 12.50 -10.55
CA LEU A 404 -16.63 11.23 -10.46
C LEU A 404 -15.53 11.16 -11.53
N LYS A 405 -15.79 11.64 -12.75
CA LYS A 405 -14.75 11.72 -13.80
C LYS A 405 -13.61 12.67 -13.40
N MET A 406 -13.93 13.86 -12.90
CA MET A 406 -12.95 14.82 -12.38
C MET A 406 -12.17 14.23 -11.20
N GLY A 407 -12.85 13.51 -10.30
CA GLY A 407 -12.21 12.76 -9.23
C GLY A 407 -11.23 11.70 -9.75
N LYS A 408 -11.62 10.94 -10.78
CA LYS A 408 -10.76 9.96 -11.46
C LYS A 408 -9.53 10.62 -12.09
N THR A 409 -9.66 11.81 -12.67
CA THR A 409 -8.52 12.59 -13.16
C THR A 409 -7.61 13.02 -12.01
N ALA A 410 -8.16 13.60 -10.94
CA ALA A 410 -7.38 14.04 -9.77
C ALA A 410 -6.58 12.91 -9.10
N ILE A 411 -7.14 11.70 -9.02
CA ILE A 411 -6.41 10.53 -8.51
C ILE A 411 -5.44 9.96 -9.56
N GLY A 412 -5.70 10.16 -10.85
CA GLY A 412 -4.77 9.86 -11.94
C GLY A 412 -3.50 10.70 -11.89
N ASP A 413 -3.61 11.96 -11.48
CA ASP A 413 -2.48 12.87 -11.28
C ASP A 413 -1.60 12.49 -10.07
N THR A 414 -2.27 12.14 -8.97
CA THR A 414 -1.59 11.88 -7.70
C THR A 414 -1.13 10.44 -7.53
N GLY A 415 -1.73 9.51 -8.29
CA GLY A 415 -1.34 8.10 -8.34
C GLY A 415 0.15 7.86 -8.63
N PRO A 416 0.76 8.50 -9.64
CA PRO A 416 2.20 8.41 -9.90
C PRO A 416 3.07 8.86 -8.71
N PHE A 417 2.72 9.97 -8.05
CA PHE A 417 3.43 10.41 -6.85
C PHE A 417 3.30 9.39 -5.72
N ARG A 418 2.10 8.84 -5.50
CA ARG A 418 1.89 7.76 -4.53
C ARG A 418 2.77 6.55 -4.84
N ALA A 419 2.83 6.11 -6.10
CA ALA A 419 3.68 5.00 -6.52
C ALA A 419 5.16 5.30 -6.32
N ILE A 420 5.61 6.53 -6.62
CA ILE A 420 6.98 6.99 -6.35
C ILE A 420 7.29 6.91 -4.86
N PHE A 421 6.45 7.48 -3.99
CA PHE A 421 6.69 7.43 -2.55
C PHE A 421 6.66 6.01 -1.99
N PHE A 422 5.82 5.13 -2.53
CA PHE A 422 5.88 3.71 -2.21
C PHE A 422 7.21 3.10 -2.64
N VAL A 423 7.64 3.22 -3.91
CA VAL A 423 8.90 2.58 -4.32
C VAL A 423 10.11 3.11 -3.56
N LEU A 424 10.14 4.42 -3.26
CA LEU A 424 11.15 5.02 -2.39
C LEU A 424 11.11 4.41 -0.99
N THR A 425 9.91 4.18 -0.44
CA THR A 425 9.74 3.48 0.84
C THR A 425 10.35 2.09 0.77
N PHE A 426 9.94 1.25 -0.18
CA PHE A 426 10.42 -0.13 -0.31
C PHE A 426 11.94 -0.19 -0.52
N PHE A 427 12.48 0.63 -1.41
CA PHE A 427 13.92 0.71 -1.65
C PHE A 427 14.68 1.11 -0.40
N THR A 428 14.26 2.21 0.26
CA THR A 428 14.98 2.69 1.44
C THR A 428 14.81 1.78 2.65
N ILE A 429 13.65 1.11 2.81
CA ILE A 429 13.47 0.00 3.75
C ILE A 429 14.51 -1.09 3.47
N GLY A 430 14.68 -1.48 2.21
CA GLY A 430 15.66 -2.50 1.84
C GLY A 430 17.08 -2.09 2.22
N VAL A 431 17.49 -0.86 1.90
CA VAL A 431 18.85 -0.37 2.22
C VAL A 431 19.10 -0.33 3.73
N VAL A 432 18.10 0.01 4.55
CA VAL A 432 18.25 0.00 6.02
C VAL A 432 18.12 -1.42 6.62
N SER A 433 17.59 -2.39 5.89
CA SER A 433 17.36 -3.77 6.34
C SER A 433 18.65 -4.60 6.30
N ASN A 434 19.57 -4.30 7.23
CA ASN A 434 20.79 -5.08 7.41
C ASN A 434 20.49 -6.39 8.15
N PHE A 435 20.40 -7.52 7.45
CA PHE A 435 19.96 -8.80 8.02
C PHE A 435 20.82 -9.30 9.16
N LYS A 436 22.13 -9.03 9.15
CA LYS A 436 22.99 -9.37 10.28
C LYS A 436 22.53 -8.63 11.53
N LYS A 437 22.32 -7.32 11.41
CA LYS A 437 21.79 -6.48 12.48
C LYS A 437 20.35 -6.87 12.85
N LEU A 438 19.49 -7.20 11.88
CA LEU A 438 18.11 -7.61 12.13
C LEU A 438 18.02 -8.97 12.83
N TRP A 439 18.95 -9.89 12.50
CA TRP A 439 19.09 -11.17 13.19
C TRP A 439 19.59 -10.98 14.62
N ASP A 440 20.59 -10.12 14.81
CA ASP A 440 21.09 -9.70 16.12
C ASP A 440 19.97 -9.00 16.94
N GLU A 441 19.05 -8.30 16.27
CA GLU A 441 17.87 -7.66 16.85
C GLU A 441 16.66 -8.61 17.01
N GLY A 442 16.78 -9.88 16.62
CA GLY A 442 15.79 -10.93 16.91
C GLY A 442 14.61 -11.05 15.92
N ILE A 443 14.78 -10.62 14.65
CA ILE A 443 13.73 -10.69 13.62
C ILE A 443 13.15 -12.11 13.41
N GLY A 444 13.94 -13.15 13.68
CA GLY A 444 13.51 -14.54 13.50
C GLY A 444 12.23 -14.89 14.28
N ARG A 445 12.04 -14.32 15.48
CA ARG A 445 10.79 -14.54 16.24
C ARG A 445 9.58 -13.84 15.60
N LEU A 446 9.78 -12.66 15.01
CA LEU A 446 8.72 -11.92 14.33
C LEU A 446 8.29 -12.66 13.06
N ALA A 447 9.26 -13.15 12.29
CA ALA A 447 9.02 -13.99 11.11
C ALA A 447 8.24 -15.25 11.47
N LEU A 448 8.58 -15.91 12.58
CA LEU A 448 7.88 -17.12 13.01
C LEU A 448 6.42 -16.83 13.39
N VAL A 449 6.14 -15.74 14.12
CA VAL A 449 4.75 -15.32 14.40
C VAL A 449 4.00 -15.06 13.10
N TYR A 450 4.63 -14.42 12.13
CA TYR A 450 4.03 -14.16 10.83
C TYR A 450 3.65 -15.46 10.13
N ILE A 451 4.60 -16.40 10.00
CA ILE A 451 4.37 -17.70 9.35
C ILE A 451 3.23 -18.45 10.04
N VAL A 452 3.29 -18.57 11.36
CA VAL A 452 2.26 -19.28 12.14
C VAL A 452 0.90 -18.60 11.99
N SER A 453 0.85 -17.28 11.98
CA SER A 453 -0.42 -16.57 11.86
C SER A 453 -0.99 -16.67 10.45
N LEU A 454 -0.14 -16.43 9.44
CA LEU A 454 -0.51 -16.45 8.04
C LEU A 454 -1.02 -17.83 7.61
N PHE A 455 -0.17 -18.84 7.75
CA PHE A 455 -0.46 -20.21 7.30
C PHE A 455 -1.31 -20.99 8.29
N GLY A 456 -1.30 -20.61 9.58
CA GLY A 456 -2.09 -21.30 10.60
C GLY A 456 -3.56 -20.91 10.59
N PHE A 457 -3.90 -19.64 10.36
CA PHE A 457 -5.31 -19.23 10.39
C PHE A 457 -5.72 -18.13 9.41
N ILE A 458 -4.89 -17.17 9.06
CA ILE A 458 -5.33 -16.04 8.21
C ILE A 458 -5.77 -16.51 6.84
N ILE A 459 -4.95 -17.35 6.20
CA ILE A 459 -5.28 -17.93 4.90
C ILE A 459 -6.61 -18.69 4.96
N TRP A 460 -6.82 -19.48 6.01
CA TRP A 460 -7.97 -20.38 6.15
C TRP A 460 -9.25 -19.67 6.54
N ILE A 461 -9.17 -18.75 7.50
CA ILE A 461 -10.32 -17.94 7.91
C ILE A 461 -10.73 -17.02 6.76
N GLY A 462 -9.76 -16.41 6.06
CA GLY A 462 -10.03 -15.61 4.86
C GLY A 462 -10.71 -16.41 3.76
N LEU A 463 -10.28 -17.67 3.56
CA LEU A 463 -10.94 -18.57 2.61
C LEU A 463 -12.37 -18.90 3.06
N PHE A 464 -12.55 -19.23 4.34
CA PHE A 464 -13.86 -19.57 4.91
C PHE A 464 -14.85 -18.41 4.78
N ILE A 465 -14.43 -17.19 5.12
CA ILE A 465 -15.28 -15.99 5.00
C ILE A 465 -15.56 -15.67 3.53
N SER A 466 -14.57 -15.81 2.65
CA SER A 466 -14.80 -15.67 1.20
C SER A 466 -15.88 -16.65 0.72
N TRP A 467 -15.83 -17.90 1.19
CA TRP A 467 -16.82 -18.92 0.87
C TRP A 467 -18.20 -18.55 1.41
N LEU A 468 -18.28 -18.18 2.69
CA LEU A 468 -19.53 -17.81 3.35
C LEU A 468 -20.32 -16.74 2.60
N PHE A 469 -19.61 -15.78 2.00
CA PHE A 469 -20.25 -14.63 1.36
C PHE A 469 -20.33 -14.69 -0.17
N PHE A 470 -19.38 -15.34 -0.83
CA PHE A 470 -19.27 -15.32 -2.29
C PHE A 470 -19.53 -16.68 -2.96
N HIS A 471 -19.80 -17.73 -2.18
CA HIS A 471 -20.14 -19.03 -2.76
C HIS A 471 -21.37 -18.93 -3.68
N GLY A 472 -21.25 -19.53 -4.87
CA GLY A 472 -22.29 -19.53 -5.89
C GLY A 472 -22.43 -18.21 -6.65
N VAL A 473 -21.72 -17.15 -6.25
CA VAL A 473 -21.69 -15.89 -6.99
C VAL A 473 -20.68 -16.00 -8.12
N LYS A 474 -21.16 -15.89 -9.36
CA LYS A 474 -20.33 -15.99 -10.56
C LYS A 474 -20.28 -14.65 -11.31
N PRO A 475 -19.14 -14.29 -11.92
CA PRO A 475 -19.09 -13.21 -12.88
C PRO A 475 -20.10 -13.43 -14.01
N PRO A 476 -20.65 -12.36 -14.61
CA PRO A 476 -21.41 -12.47 -15.83
C PRO A 476 -20.57 -13.09 -16.96
N LEU A 477 -21.23 -13.72 -17.92
CA LEU A 477 -20.57 -14.30 -19.08
C LEU A 477 -20.19 -13.20 -20.08
N ALA A 478 -19.02 -13.34 -20.68
CA ALA A 478 -18.57 -12.50 -21.78
C ALA A 478 -19.23 -12.98 -23.07
N SER A 479 -19.83 -12.04 -23.81
CA SER A 479 -20.46 -12.25 -25.12
C SER A 479 -19.48 -12.61 -26.21
#